data_AF-A0A519G9X6-F1
#
_entry.id   AF-A0A519G9X6-F1
#
_cell.length_a   1.000
_cell.length_b   1.000
_cell.length_c   1.000
_cell.angle_alpha   90.00
_cell.angle_beta   90.00
_cell.angle_gamma   90.00
#
_symmetry.space_group_name_H-M   'P 1'
#
loop_
_entity.id
_entity.type
_entity.pdbx_description
1 polymer ?
#
loop_
_entity_poly.entity_id
_entity_poly.type
_entity_poly.pdbx_seq_one_letter_code
_entity_poly.pdbx_strand_id
1 'polypeptide(L)'
;SVLRELERTRQEFVAQRIVASSLMRPPYGAKNLRVLKDVKGLGLHSVLWSIDSFDWRGGSSRQIAARVLRALTPNGTNLVLQHDGVTNSPSSAKAVPLIVAGARRRGYCFAELGEKGRVAVPYPAVRASVVPGTEDGTAPVRIRLELDQPTTRAVSVLVHTVSGTARAGEDFRPATTRVVFPRGVSSAWLTVPVIDDGLVETAEDLRVVLDRPFGLTVPRRERPATIFSDD
;
A
#
# COMPACT_ATOMS: atom_id res chain seq x y z
N SER A 1 8.40 37.20 1.85
CA SER A 1 9.46 36.30 1.35
C SER A 1 8.85 34.92 1.19
N VAL A 2 9.48 34.03 0.42
CA VAL A 2 9.00 32.64 0.31
C VAL A 2 8.88 31.97 1.68
N LEU A 3 9.85 32.21 2.57
CA LEU A 3 9.76 31.79 3.97
C LEU A 3 8.46 32.21 4.67
N ARG A 4 8.09 33.50 4.60
CA ARG A 4 6.84 34.02 5.23
C ARG A 4 5.58 33.34 4.69
N GLU A 5 5.50 33.10 3.39
CA GLU A 5 4.34 32.42 2.77
C GLU A 5 4.24 30.96 3.23
N LEU A 6 5.37 30.26 3.31
CA LEU A 6 5.43 28.87 3.78
C LEU A 6 5.06 28.75 5.27
N GLU A 7 5.56 29.66 6.11
CA GLU A 7 5.22 29.72 7.53
C GLU A 7 3.73 30.02 7.75
N ARG A 8 3.17 30.98 6.99
CA ARG A 8 1.74 31.29 7.04
C ARG A 8 0.89 30.06 6.69
N THR A 9 1.25 29.34 5.63
CA THR A 9 0.53 28.11 5.25
C THR A 9 0.61 27.05 6.35
N ARG A 10 1.76 26.91 7.01
CA ARG A 10 1.92 25.98 8.13
C ARG A 10 1.05 26.37 9.33
N GLN A 11 0.92 27.66 9.63
CA GLN A 11 0.04 28.16 10.68
C GLN A 11 -1.44 27.83 10.38
N GLU A 12 -1.87 28.00 9.13
CA GLU A 12 -3.22 27.61 8.72
C GLU A 12 -3.47 26.11 8.87
N PHE A 13 -2.51 25.25 8.50
CA PHE A 13 -2.64 23.82 8.75
C PHE A 13 -2.80 23.48 10.24
N VAL A 14 -2.03 24.13 11.11
CA VAL A 14 -2.15 23.95 12.57
C VAL A 14 -3.53 24.41 13.05
N ALA A 15 -4.01 25.58 12.62
CA ALA A 15 -5.34 26.10 12.98
C ALA A 15 -6.47 25.15 12.56
N GLN A 16 -6.32 24.50 11.41
CA GLN A 16 -7.28 23.53 10.86
C GLN A 16 -7.06 22.09 11.39
N ARG A 17 -6.10 21.86 12.28
CA ARG A 17 -5.70 20.53 12.79
C ARG A 17 -5.33 19.54 11.68
N ILE A 18 -4.77 20.04 10.59
CA ILE A 18 -4.28 19.26 9.46
C ILE A 18 -2.82 18.91 9.72
N VAL A 19 -2.48 17.63 9.61
CA VAL A 19 -1.08 17.18 9.60
C VAL A 19 -0.46 17.62 8.27
N ALA A 20 0.36 18.66 8.32
CA ALA A 20 1.04 19.19 7.14
C ALA A 20 2.02 18.16 6.58
N SER A 21 1.98 17.94 5.26
CA SER A 21 3.00 17.14 4.60
C SER A 21 4.36 17.85 4.63
N SER A 22 5.44 17.08 4.59
CA SER A 22 6.80 17.59 4.32
C SER A 22 7.02 17.93 2.85
N LEU A 23 6.00 17.85 2.00
CA LEU A 23 6.09 18.13 0.57
C LEU A 23 5.61 19.54 0.26
N MET A 24 6.20 20.14 -0.76
CA MET A 24 5.74 21.40 -1.31
C MET A 24 6.01 21.45 -2.81
N ARG A 25 5.18 22.19 -3.55
CA ARG A 25 5.41 22.53 -4.96
C ARG A 25 5.49 24.04 -5.09
N PRO A 26 6.59 24.62 -5.64
CA PRO A 26 6.68 26.07 -5.72
C PRO A 26 5.60 26.57 -6.69
N PRO A 27 4.98 27.73 -6.44
CA PRO A 27 4.09 28.36 -7.41
C PRO A 27 4.77 28.42 -8.79
N TYR A 28 4.06 27.97 -9.83
CA TYR A 28 4.56 27.88 -11.21
C TYR A 28 5.82 27.03 -11.41
N GLY A 29 6.24 26.25 -10.42
CA GLY A 29 7.50 25.51 -10.44
C GLY A 29 8.75 26.39 -10.29
N ALA A 30 8.60 27.66 -9.91
CA ALA A 30 9.69 28.62 -9.81
C ALA A 30 10.73 28.20 -8.75
N LYS A 31 12.01 28.19 -9.15
CA LYS A 31 13.14 27.81 -8.29
C LYS A 31 14.27 28.82 -8.41
N ASN A 32 14.84 29.21 -7.28
CA ASN A 32 16.13 29.89 -7.19
C ASN A 32 16.84 29.45 -5.90
N LEU A 33 18.11 29.84 -5.74
CA LEU A 33 18.92 29.43 -4.57
C LEU A 33 18.28 29.81 -3.24
N ARG A 34 17.59 30.95 -3.17
CA ARG A 34 16.89 31.40 -1.95
C ARG A 34 15.70 30.49 -1.62
N VAL A 35 14.86 30.19 -2.61
CA VAL A 35 13.72 29.26 -2.45
C VAL A 35 14.22 27.89 -2.01
N LEU A 36 15.24 27.35 -2.66
CA LEU A 36 15.78 26.03 -2.30
C LEU A 36 16.36 26.00 -0.89
N LYS A 37 17.02 27.09 -0.45
CA LYS A 37 17.54 27.23 0.91
C LYS A 37 16.42 27.27 1.95
N ASP A 38 15.40 28.11 1.72
CA ASP A 38 14.27 28.25 2.65
C ASP A 38 13.49 26.93 2.80
N VAL A 39 13.23 26.25 1.67
CA VAL A 39 12.56 24.94 1.63
C VAL A 39 13.33 23.89 2.41
N LYS A 40 14.65 23.81 2.19
CA LYS A 40 15.52 22.89 2.94
C LYS A 40 15.56 23.23 4.43
N GLY A 41 15.64 24.52 4.78
CA GLY A 41 15.69 24.99 6.17
C GLY A 41 14.43 24.66 6.97
N LEU A 42 13.28 24.60 6.30
CA LEU A 42 12.01 24.20 6.91
C LEU A 42 11.77 22.67 6.92
N GLY A 43 12.73 21.87 6.45
CA GLY A 43 12.57 20.41 6.33
C GLY A 43 11.59 19.97 5.25
N LEU A 44 11.30 20.84 4.27
CA LEU A 44 10.38 20.55 3.18
C LEU A 44 11.11 19.98 1.95
N HIS A 45 10.38 19.20 1.15
CA HIS A 45 10.83 18.60 -0.08
C HIS A 45 10.06 19.17 -1.28
N SER A 46 10.79 19.80 -2.21
CA SER A 46 10.20 20.33 -3.44
C SER A 46 9.92 19.21 -4.45
N VAL A 47 8.64 19.03 -4.83
CA VAL A 47 8.23 18.07 -5.86
C VAL A 47 7.54 18.79 -7.01
N LEU A 48 8.03 18.56 -8.23
CA LEU A 48 7.43 19.06 -9.47
C LEU A 48 6.64 17.94 -10.16
N TRP A 49 6.38 18.10 -11.46
CA TRP A 49 5.69 17.15 -12.30
C TRP A 49 6.57 16.75 -13.48
N SER A 50 6.29 15.60 -14.07
CA SER A 50 6.89 15.15 -15.33
C SER A 50 5.92 15.31 -16.51
N ILE A 51 4.62 15.46 -16.24
CA ILE A 51 3.56 15.61 -17.25
C ILE A 51 2.68 16.77 -16.83
N ASP A 52 2.54 17.77 -17.71
CA ASP A 52 1.52 18.82 -17.56
C ASP A 52 0.26 18.41 -18.34
N SER A 53 -0.90 18.43 -17.68
CA SER A 53 -2.19 18.15 -18.32
C SER A 53 -2.67 19.30 -19.21
N PHE A 54 -2.12 20.50 -18.99
CA PHE A 54 -2.58 21.76 -19.57
C PHE A 54 -4.07 22.04 -19.32
N ASP A 55 -4.62 21.53 -18.22
CA ASP A 55 -6.01 21.73 -17.84
C ASP A 55 -6.37 23.21 -17.62
N TRP A 56 -5.41 23.99 -17.11
CA TRP A 56 -5.48 25.44 -16.93
C TRP A 56 -5.65 26.23 -18.24
N ARG A 57 -5.29 25.66 -19.40
CA ARG A 57 -5.50 26.28 -20.72
C ARG A 57 -6.92 26.08 -21.28
N GLY A 58 -7.77 25.32 -20.58
CA GLY A 58 -9.09 24.94 -21.07
C GLY A 58 -9.12 23.58 -21.78
N GLY A 59 -10.30 23.27 -22.34
CA GLY A 59 -10.58 22.01 -23.04
C GLY A 59 -11.47 21.06 -22.23
N SER A 60 -12.10 20.13 -22.96
CA SER A 60 -12.99 19.12 -22.39
C SER A 60 -12.22 18.06 -21.58
N SER A 61 -12.94 17.36 -20.70
CA SER A 61 -12.40 16.23 -19.93
C SER A 61 -11.73 15.16 -20.80
N ARG A 62 -12.28 14.89 -21.99
CA ARG A 62 -11.69 13.95 -22.96
C ARG A 62 -10.37 14.45 -23.54
N GLN A 63 -10.27 15.75 -23.87
CA GLN A 63 -9.04 16.34 -24.39
C GLN A 63 -7.94 16.34 -23.34
N ILE A 64 -8.26 16.71 -22.09
CA ILE A 64 -7.33 16.67 -20.95
C ILE A 64 -6.83 15.23 -20.75
N ALA A 65 -7.75 14.27 -20.64
CA ALA A 65 -7.39 12.86 -20.47
C ALA A 65 -6.52 12.34 -21.62
N ALA A 66 -6.82 12.71 -22.86
CA ALA A 66 -6.05 12.28 -24.01
C ALA A 66 -4.62 12.86 -24.01
N ARG A 67 -4.42 14.12 -23.58
CA ARG A 67 -3.08 14.71 -23.42
C ARG A 67 -2.25 13.94 -22.39
N VAL A 68 -2.81 13.74 -21.19
CA VAL A 68 -2.15 12.99 -20.11
C VAL A 68 -1.81 11.58 -20.56
N LEU A 69 -2.79 10.84 -21.09
CA LEU A 69 -2.58 9.46 -21.52
C LEU A 69 -1.52 9.36 -22.63
N ARG A 70 -1.45 10.28 -23.59
CA ARG A 70 -0.40 10.27 -24.62
C ARG A 70 0.99 10.55 -24.07
N ALA A 71 1.10 11.31 -22.98
CA ALA A 71 2.37 11.68 -22.37
C ALA A 71 2.93 10.62 -21.40
N LEU A 72 2.16 9.57 -21.07
CA LEU A 72 2.62 8.52 -20.16
C LEU A 72 3.79 7.74 -20.77
N THR A 73 4.89 7.64 -20.04
CA THR A 73 6.04 6.81 -20.39
C THR A 73 6.01 5.49 -19.62
N PRO A 74 6.18 4.31 -20.26
CA PRO A 74 6.22 3.03 -19.56
C PRO A 74 7.49 2.90 -18.69
N ASN A 75 7.49 1.95 -17.75
CA ASN A 75 8.66 1.59 -16.92
C ASN A 75 9.30 2.74 -16.14
N GLY A 76 8.55 3.82 -15.88
CA GLY A 76 9.03 4.96 -15.13
C GLY A 76 7.91 5.62 -14.31
N THR A 77 8.32 6.54 -13.45
CA THR A 77 7.42 7.36 -12.65
C THR A 77 6.81 8.47 -13.52
N ASN A 78 5.48 8.56 -13.54
CA ASN A 78 4.75 9.63 -14.19
C ASN A 78 4.10 10.50 -13.11
N LEU A 79 4.55 11.74 -12.95
CA LEU A 79 3.94 12.73 -12.05
C LEU A 79 3.11 13.71 -12.86
N VAL A 80 1.80 13.59 -12.80
CA VAL A 80 0.85 14.40 -13.57
C VAL A 80 0.43 15.64 -12.78
N LEU A 81 0.57 16.82 -13.39
CA LEU A 81 0.04 18.08 -12.86
C LEU A 81 -1.42 18.28 -13.32
N GLN A 82 -2.32 18.44 -12.36
CA GLN A 82 -3.69 18.91 -12.54
C GLN A 82 -4.02 19.95 -11.44
N HIS A 83 -5.08 20.71 -11.68
CA HIS A 83 -5.56 21.78 -10.82
C HIS A 83 -7.05 21.61 -10.50
N ASP A 84 -7.40 21.85 -9.26
CA ASP A 84 -8.77 22.00 -8.74
C ASP A 84 -9.13 23.46 -8.40
N GLY A 85 -8.18 24.40 -8.54
CA GLY A 85 -8.36 25.84 -8.28
C GLY A 85 -8.30 26.77 -9.51
N VAL A 86 -8.63 26.31 -10.71
CA VAL A 86 -8.65 27.13 -11.96
C VAL A 86 -10.03 27.15 -12.60
N THR A 87 -10.29 28.08 -13.53
CA THR A 87 -11.61 28.20 -14.22
C THR A 87 -12.08 26.88 -14.85
N ASN A 88 -11.15 26.08 -15.38
CA ASN A 88 -11.46 24.81 -16.03
C ASN A 88 -11.43 23.58 -15.08
N SER A 89 -11.34 23.78 -13.76
CA SER A 89 -11.36 22.70 -12.76
C SER A 89 -12.51 21.69 -12.95
N PRO A 90 -13.76 22.09 -13.31
CA PRO A 90 -14.84 21.13 -13.52
C PRO A 90 -14.53 20.11 -14.64
N SER A 91 -13.87 20.53 -15.72
CA SER A 91 -13.44 19.63 -16.80
C SER A 91 -12.25 18.78 -16.37
N SER A 92 -11.31 19.36 -15.60
CA SER A 92 -10.14 18.64 -15.06
C SER A 92 -10.56 17.50 -14.13
N ALA A 93 -11.49 17.77 -13.20
CA ALA A 93 -12.07 16.75 -12.31
C ALA A 93 -12.77 15.64 -13.10
N LYS A 94 -13.56 15.98 -14.13
CA LYS A 94 -14.20 14.99 -15.03
C LYS A 94 -13.20 14.21 -15.88
N ALA A 95 -11.96 14.67 -16.03
CA ALA A 95 -10.91 13.95 -16.75
C ALA A 95 -10.27 12.83 -15.92
N VAL A 96 -10.23 12.98 -14.58
CA VAL A 96 -9.62 12.01 -13.66
C VAL A 96 -10.10 10.57 -13.89
N PRO A 97 -11.41 10.25 -13.92
CA PRO A 97 -11.84 8.86 -14.14
C PRO A 97 -11.42 8.32 -15.52
N LEU A 98 -11.36 9.16 -16.55
CA LEU A 98 -10.90 8.77 -17.89
C LEU A 98 -9.40 8.49 -17.91
N ILE A 99 -8.60 9.30 -17.21
CA ILE A 99 -7.16 9.11 -17.04
C ILE A 99 -6.89 7.82 -16.27
N VAL A 100 -7.55 7.62 -15.12
CA VAL A 100 -7.38 6.43 -14.29
C VAL A 100 -7.74 5.16 -15.07
N ALA A 101 -8.88 5.14 -15.74
CA ALA A 101 -9.30 3.98 -16.53
C ALA A 101 -8.34 3.72 -17.70
N GLY A 102 -7.92 4.76 -18.43
CA GLY A 102 -6.99 4.64 -19.56
C GLY A 102 -5.60 4.16 -19.14
N ALA A 103 -5.08 4.68 -18.04
CA ALA A 103 -3.77 4.30 -17.50
C ALA A 103 -3.82 2.85 -16.97
N ARG A 104 -4.85 2.47 -16.22
CA ARG A 104 -5.02 1.08 -15.72
C ARG A 104 -5.12 0.06 -16.86
N ARG A 105 -5.82 0.38 -17.96
CA ARG A 105 -5.88 -0.49 -19.16
C ARG A 105 -4.51 -0.69 -19.81
N ARG A 106 -3.61 0.28 -19.66
CA ARG A 106 -2.22 0.23 -20.17
C ARG A 106 -1.22 -0.33 -19.15
N GLY A 107 -1.70 -0.86 -18.02
CA GLY A 107 -0.86 -1.52 -17.01
C GLY A 107 -0.21 -0.56 -15.99
N TYR A 108 -0.58 0.71 -15.97
CA TYR A 108 -0.07 1.66 -14.97
C TYR A 108 -0.74 1.47 -13.61
N CYS A 109 0.04 1.75 -12.56
CA CYS A 109 -0.42 1.81 -11.17
C CYS A 109 -0.45 3.26 -10.70
N PHE A 110 -1.29 3.56 -9.72
CA PHE A 110 -1.35 4.86 -9.06
C PHE A 110 -0.76 4.73 -7.66
N ALA A 111 -0.09 5.79 -7.22
CA ALA A 111 0.64 5.81 -5.98
C ALA A 111 0.69 7.24 -5.43
N GLU A 112 0.94 7.34 -4.13
CA GLU A 112 1.13 8.62 -3.46
C GLU A 112 2.61 9.02 -3.47
N LEU A 113 2.89 10.27 -3.12
CA LEU A 113 4.25 10.70 -2.81
C LEU A 113 4.50 10.49 -1.33
N GLY A 114 5.54 9.73 -0.98
CA GLY A 114 5.98 9.62 0.41
C GLY A 114 6.61 10.92 0.91
N GLU A 115 6.94 10.98 2.19
CA GLU A 115 7.45 12.18 2.89
C GLU A 115 8.65 12.88 2.23
N LYS A 116 9.47 12.14 1.47
CA LYS A 116 10.64 12.68 0.76
C LYS A 116 10.38 13.04 -0.70
N GLY A 117 9.12 13.02 -1.14
CA GLY A 117 8.71 13.38 -2.49
C GLY A 117 9.01 12.33 -3.55
N ARG A 118 9.29 11.10 -3.12
CA ARG A 118 9.44 9.93 -3.99
C ARG A 118 8.12 9.18 -4.04
N VAL A 119 7.82 8.53 -5.15
CA VAL A 119 6.64 7.66 -5.25
C VAL A 119 6.72 6.61 -4.16
N ALA A 120 5.78 6.70 -3.23
CA ALA A 120 5.49 5.64 -2.27
C ALA A 120 4.44 4.78 -2.95
N VAL A 121 4.86 3.64 -3.50
CA VAL A 121 3.90 2.64 -3.97
C VAL A 121 3.10 2.23 -2.73
N PRO A 122 1.78 2.46 -2.66
CA PRO A 122 0.99 2.04 -1.52
C PRO A 122 0.95 0.53 -1.55
N TYR A 123 1.86 -0.08 -0.80
CA TYR A 123 1.90 -1.52 -0.64
C TYR A 123 0.70 -1.91 0.22
N PRO A 124 -0.19 -2.80 -0.26
CA PRO A 124 -1.27 -3.30 0.59
C PRO A 124 -0.68 -3.87 1.87
N ALA A 125 -1.35 -3.69 2.98
CA ALA A 125 -1.03 -4.42 4.20
C ALA A 125 -1.69 -5.80 4.15
N VAL A 126 -0.91 -6.85 4.39
CA VAL A 126 -1.46 -8.19 4.63
C VAL A 126 -1.74 -8.38 6.11
N ARG A 127 -2.89 -8.97 6.41
CA ARG A 127 -3.26 -9.44 7.75
C ARG A 127 -3.53 -10.93 7.69
N ALA A 128 -3.15 -11.64 8.75
CA ALA A 128 -3.49 -13.04 8.94
C ALA A 128 -4.55 -13.16 10.05
N SER A 129 -5.60 -13.93 9.79
CA SER A 129 -6.47 -14.50 10.80
C SER A 129 -6.33 -16.02 10.80
N VAL A 130 -6.42 -16.61 11.98
CA VAL A 130 -6.24 -18.05 12.17
C VAL A 130 -7.53 -18.63 12.73
N VAL A 131 -7.97 -19.74 12.14
CA VAL A 131 -8.95 -20.65 12.71
C VAL A 131 -8.17 -21.78 13.38
N PRO A 132 -8.41 -22.05 14.68
CA PRO A 132 -7.79 -23.17 15.39
C PRO A 132 -8.02 -24.51 14.69
N GLY A 133 -7.12 -25.45 14.96
CA GLY A 133 -7.29 -26.86 14.58
C GLY A 133 -7.69 -27.70 15.79
N THR A 134 -8.02 -28.96 15.53
CA THR A 134 -8.32 -29.97 16.54
C THR A 134 -7.62 -31.27 16.17
N GLU A 135 -7.16 -32.02 17.17
CA GLU A 135 -6.50 -33.32 17.04
C GLU A 135 -7.48 -34.46 16.72
N ASP A 136 -8.55 -34.18 15.97
CA ASP A 136 -9.58 -35.16 15.57
C ASP A 136 -9.26 -35.84 14.22
N GLY A 137 -8.06 -35.63 13.70
CA GLY A 137 -7.61 -36.10 12.39
C GLY A 137 -8.26 -35.40 11.17
N THR A 138 -9.19 -34.45 11.38
CA THR A 138 -10.00 -33.84 10.31
C THR A 138 -9.97 -32.30 10.29
N ALA A 139 -9.60 -31.65 11.41
CA ALA A 139 -9.65 -30.20 11.59
C ALA A 139 -8.25 -29.56 11.60
N PRO A 140 -7.67 -29.20 10.43
CA PRO A 140 -6.39 -28.49 10.39
C PRO A 140 -6.53 -27.06 10.89
N VAL A 141 -5.42 -26.47 11.36
CA VAL A 141 -5.32 -25.02 11.54
C VAL A 141 -5.46 -24.34 10.18
N ARG A 142 -6.38 -23.37 10.05
CA ARG A 142 -6.61 -22.64 8.78
C ARG A 142 -6.20 -21.19 8.92
N ILE A 143 -5.35 -20.73 8.00
CA ILE A 143 -4.84 -19.36 7.99
C ILE A 143 -5.47 -18.63 6.80
N ARG A 144 -6.23 -17.57 7.08
CA ARG A 144 -6.72 -16.64 6.07
C ARG A 144 -5.78 -15.45 6.01
N LEU A 145 -5.25 -15.17 4.82
CA LEU A 145 -4.52 -13.94 4.56
C LEU A 145 -5.42 -12.99 3.77
N GLU A 146 -5.43 -11.73 4.17
CA GLU A 146 -6.26 -10.68 3.56
C GLU A 146 -5.45 -9.40 3.37
N LEU A 147 -5.48 -8.87 2.15
CA LEU A 147 -4.95 -7.56 1.80
C LEU A 147 -6.00 -6.49 2.08
N ASP A 148 -5.59 -5.36 2.67
CA ASP A 148 -6.46 -4.21 2.92
C ASP A 148 -6.91 -3.47 1.65
N GLN A 149 -6.23 -3.72 0.52
CA GLN A 149 -6.62 -3.22 -0.79
C GLN A 149 -6.18 -4.18 -1.91
N PRO A 150 -6.93 -4.26 -3.03
CA PRO A 150 -6.54 -5.06 -4.18
C PRO A 150 -5.22 -4.58 -4.81
N THR A 151 -4.49 -5.51 -5.40
CA THR A 151 -3.21 -5.20 -6.05
C THR A 151 -3.34 -5.05 -7.56
N THR A 152 -2.50 -4.21 -8.14
CA THR A 152 -2.40 -4.01 -9.59
C THR A 152 -1.30 -4.86 -10.23
N ARG A 153 -0.44 -5.47 -9.42
CA ARG A 153 0.61 -6.44 -9.80
C ARG A 153 0.60 -7.59 -8.80
N ALA A 154 1.16 -8.73 -9.17
CA ALA A 154 1.32 -9.83 -8.22
C ALA A 154 2.21 -9.41 -7.04
N VAL A 155 1.78 -9.72 -5.82
CA VAL A 155 2.53 -9.49 -4.57
C VAL A 155 2.66 -10.82 -3.83
N SER A 156 3.60 -10.95 -2.89
CA SER A 156 3.73 -12.18 -2.12
C SER A 156 4.25 -11.99 -0.71
N VAL A 157 3.97 -12.95 0.14
CA VAL A 157 4.54 -13.08 1.49
C VAL A 157 4.88 -14.55 1.73
N LEU A 158 6.00 -14.81 2.40
CA LEU A 158 6.28 -16.16 2.89
C LEU A 158 5.56 -16.36 4.22
N VAL A 159 4.80 -17.43 4.34
CA VAL A 159 4.23 -17.87 5.61
C VAL A 159 4.94 -19.13 6.05
N HIS A 160 5.34 -19.19 7.31
CA HIS A 160 5.86 -20.41 7.92
C HIS A 160 5.37 -20.57 9.36
N THR A 161 5.36 -21.81 9.84
CA THR A 161 4.98 -22.17 11.21
C THR A 161 6.21 -22.31 12.09
N VAL A 162 6.09 -21.91 13.35
CA VAL A 162 7.11 -22.06 14.39
C VAL A 162 6.45 -22.69 15.61
N SER A 163 7.10 -23.69 16.21
CA SER A 163 6.61 -24.34 17.44
C SER A 163 6.39 -23.34 18.58
N GLY A 164 5.39 -23.62 19.41
CA GLY A 164 5.15 -22.97 20.69
C GLY A 164 5.18 -24.02 21.80
N THR A 165 4.04 -24.26 22.44
CA THR A 165 3.87 -25.48 23.25
C THR A 165 3.69 -26.69 22.34
N ALA A 166 2.93 -26.51 21.25
CA ALA A 166 2.86 -27.46 20.15
C ALA A 166 4.20 -27.52 19.39
N ARG A 167 4.70 -28.72 19.20
CA ARG A 167 5.93 -29.16 18.55
C ARG A 167 5.68 -29.67 17.13
N ALA A 168 6.41 -29.09 16.19
CA ALA A 168 6.42 -29.55 14.81
C ALA A 168 6.89 -31.01 14.69
N GLY A 169 6.09 -31.84 14.01
CA GLY A 169 6.34 -33.27 13.80
C GLY A 169 5.70 -34.18 14.85
N GLU A 170 5.32 -33.64 16.00
CA GLU A 170 4.52 -34.30 17.05
C GLU A 170 3.05 -33.88 16.84
N ASP A 171 2.73 -32.59 17.01
CA ASP A 171 1.31 -32.13 17.06
C ASP A 171 0.85 -31.46 15.75
N PHE A 172 1.78 -31.03 14.90
CA PHE A 172 1.47 -30.49 13.58
C PHE A 172 2.57 -30.71 12.55
N ARG A 173 2.19 -30.73 11.27
CA ARG A 173 3.17 -30.78 10.17
C ARG A 173 3.68 -29.37 9.86
N PRO A 174 4.99 -29.10 9.99
CA PRO A 174 5.52 -27.76 9.74
C PRO A 174 5.27 -27.34 8.29
N ALA A 175 4.79 -26.12 8.11
CA ALA A 175 4.47 -25.56 6.81
C ALA A 175 5.38 -24.36 6.50
N THR A 176 5.86 -24.28 5.26
CA THR A 176 6.48 -23.07 4.70
C THR A 176 5.98 -22.87 3.28
N THR A 177 5.20 -21.82 3.06
CA THR A 177 4.55 -21.55 1.77
C THR A 177 4.74 -20.10 1.37
N ARG A 178 5.18 -19.86 0.13
CA ARG A 178 5.09 -18.53 -0.48
C ARG A 178 3.69 -18.31 -1.00
N VAL A 179 2.93 -17.44 -0.35
CA VAL A 179 1.60 -17.04 -0.82
C VAL A 179 1.75 -15.91 -1.81
N VAL A 180 1.23 -16.12 -3.02
CA VAL A 180 1.16 -15.11 -4.08
C VAL A 180 -0.27 -14.62 -4.18
N PHE A 181 -0.45 -13.30 -4.18
CA PHE A 181 -1.70 -12.65 -4.53
C PHE A 181 -1.59 -12.12 -5.96
N PRO A 182 -2.21 -12.78 -6.96
CA PRO A 182 -2.29 -12.24 -8.31
C PRO A 182 -2.96 -10.87 -8.34
N ARG A 183 -2.81 -10.16 -9.47
CA ARG A 183 -3.50 -8.88 -9.68
C ARG A 183 -4.99 -9.02 -9.40
N GLY A 184 -5.54 -8.12 -8.59
CA GLY A 184 -6.96 -8.06 -8.24
C GLY A 184 -7.41 -9.06 -7.17
N VAL A 185 -6.56 -10.00 -6.78
CA VAL A 185 -6.86 -10.97 -5.72
C VAL A 185 -6.38 -10.40 -4.39
N SER A 186 -7.26 -10.37 -3.38
CA SER A 186 -6.99 -9.79 -2.07
C SER A 186 -7.03 -10.80 -0.92
N SER A 187 -7.35 -12.07 -1.17
CA SER A 187 -7.37 -13.08 -0.11
C SER A 187 -6.81 -14.42 -0.57
N ALA A 188 -6.26 -15.17 0.38
CA ALA A 188 -5.73 -16.51 0.17
C ALA A 188 -5.90 -17.34 1.45
N TRP A 189 -6.00 -18.67 1.28
CA TRP A 189 -6.07 -19.62 2.38
C TRP A 189 -4.83 -20.51 2.39
N LEU A 190 -4.40 -20.86 3.59
CA LEU A 190 -3.40 -21.88 3.88
C LEU A 190 -3.96 -22.81 4.96
N THR A 191 -3.50 -24.05 4.95
CA THR A 191 -3.80 -25.04 5.98
C THR A 191 -2.50 -25.57 6.57
N VAL A 192 -2.46 -25.72 7.88
CA VAL A 192 -1.40 -26.42 8.60
C VAL A 192 -2.02 -27.71 9.13
N PRO A 193 -1.62 -28.88 8.63
CA PRO A 193 -2.14 -30.15 9.12
C PRO A 193 -1.80 -30.34 10.59
N VAL A 194 -2.82 -30.66 11.38
CA VAL A 194 -2.68 -31.13 12.76
C VAL A 194 -2.47 -32.65 12.73
N ILE A 195 -1.72 -33.17 13.69
CA ILE A 195 -1.44 -34.59 13.85
C ILE A 195 -2.24 -35.06 15.06
N ASP A 196 -3.11 -36.04 14.84
CA ASP A 196 -3.78 -36.77 15.92
C ASP A 196 -2.86 -37.93 16.33
N ASP A 197 -2.39 -37.92 17.58
CA ASP A 197 -1.55 -38.96 18.15
C ASP A 197 -2.27 -39.84 19.20
N GLY A 198 -3.54 -39.55 19.47
CA GLY A 198 -4.41 -40.27 20.40
C GLY A 198 -4.09 -40.07 21.89
N LEU A 199 -3.31 -39.06 22.27
CA LEU A 199 -3.06 -38.71 23.66
C LEU A 199 -4.00 -37.60 24.14
N VAL A 200 -4.44 -37.68 25.41
CA VAL A 200 -5.20 -36.60 26.04
C VAL A 200 -4.23 -35.50 26.46
N GLU A 201 -4.39 -34.32 25.87
CA GLU A 201 -3.53 -33.17 26.09
C GLU A 201 -4.30 -31.91 26.49
N THR A 202 -3.58 -30.88 26.94
CA THR A 202 -4.15 -29.55 27.10
C THR A 202 -4.04 -28.77 25.80
N ALA A 203 -4.91 -27.78 25.57
CA ALA A 203 -4.81 -26.94 24.37
C ALA A 203 -3.42 -26.30 24.23
N GLU A 204 -2.86 -26.39 23.03
CA GLU A 204 -1.50 -25.99 22.74
C GLU A 204 -1.45 -24.91 21.65
N ASP A 205 -0.36 -24.17 21.58
CA ASP A 205 -0.18 -23.11 20.60
C ASP A 205 1.08 -23.32 19.73
N LEU A 206 0.94 -22.95 18.46
CA LEU A 206 2.05 -22.66 17.53
C LEU A 206 1.97 -21.21 17.05
N ARG A 207 3.00 -20.75 16.36
CA ARG A 207 3.06 -19.40 15.77
C ARG A 207 3.10 -19.45 14.26
N VAL A 208 2.26 -18.62 13.64
CA VAL A 208 2.26 -18.34 12.21
C VAL A 208 3.05 -17.06 11.97
N VAL A 209 4.12 -17.17 11.18
CA VAL A 209 5.06 -16.07 10.92
C VAL A 209 5.01 -15.66 9.44
N LEU A 210 4.78 -14.37 9.21
CA LEU A 210 4.73 -13.72 7.90
C LEU A 210 6.03 -12.96 7.65
N ASP A 211 6.81 -13.40 6.65
CA ASP A 211 8.14 -12.89 6.35
C ASP A 211 8.41 -12.72 4.85
N ARG A 212 9.57 -12.12 4.53
CA ARG A 212 10.06 -11.89 3.17
C ARG A 212 8.98 -11.33 2.23
N PRO A 213 8.29 -10.24 2.61
CA PRO A 213 7.24 -9.65 1.78
C PRO A 213 7.81 -9.09 0.47
N PHE A 214 7.03 -9.18 -0.59
CA PHE A 214 7.31 -8.59 -1.88
C PHE A 214 6.09 -7.81 -2.35
N GLY A 215 6.22 -6.49 -2.47
CA GLY A 215 5.15 -5.64 -2.96
C GLY A 215 3.97 -5.45 -1.99
N LEU A 216 4.14 -5.77 -0.71
CA LEU A 216 3.14 -5.60 0.35
C LEU A 216 3.83 -5.23 1.68
N THR A 217 3.08 -4.78 2.67
CA THR A 217 3.56 -4.58 4.05
C THR A 217 2.99 -5.63 4.99
N VAL A 218 3.70 -5.92 6.08
CA VAL A 218 3.29 -6.87 7.12
C VAL A 218 3.27 -6.13 8.47
N PRO A 219 2.16 -5.47 8.84
CA PRO A 219 2.10 -4.67 10.07
C PRO A 219 2.27 -5.51 11.34
N ARG A 220 1.83 -6.77 11.31
CA ARG A 220 2.02 -7.74 12.40
C ARG A 220 2.55 -9.04 11.82
N ARG A 221 3.79 -9.38 12.17
CA ARG A 221 4.53 -10.54 11.63
C ARG A 221 4.08 -11.86 12.21
N GLU A 222 3.67 -11.88 13.48
CA GLU A 222 3.35 -13.12 14.18
C GLU A 222 1.89 -13.17 14.62
N ARG A 223 1.27 -14.35 14.45
CA ARG A 223 -0.05 -14.68 14.97
C ARG A 223 0.01 -16.02 15.71
N PRO A 224 -0.47 -16.10 16.97
CA PRO A 224 -0.66 -17.39 17.61
C PRO A 224 -1.76 -18.17 16.90
N ALA A 225 -1.67 -19.49 17.01
CA ALA A 225 -2.58 -20.45 16.43
C ALA A 225 -2.71 -21.62 17.40
N THR A 226 -3.93 -21.86 17.88
CA THR A 226 -4.22 -22.88 18.87
C THR A 226 -4.60 -24.20 18.20
N ILE A 227 -4.18 -25.30 18.81
CA ILE A 227 -4.62 -26.67 18.55
C ILE A 227 -5.34 -27.16 19.80
N PHE A 228 -6.55 -27.68 19.63
CA PHE A 228 -7.32 -28.29 20.71
C PHE A 228 -7.18 -29.80 20.67
N SER A 229 -7.05 -30.42 21.85
CA SER A 229 -7.29 -31.84 22.05
C SER A 229 -8.73 -32.19 21.64
N ASP A 230 -8.94 -33.39 21.13
CA ASP A 230 -10.23 -33.92 20.67
C ASP A 230 -11.02 -34.69 21.76
N ASP A 231 -10.36 -35.03 22.88
CA ASP A 231 -10.92 -35.67 24.08
C ASP A 231 -11.47 -34.71 25.18
#